data_AF-A0A2T1GFX5-F1
#
_entry.id   AF-A0A2T1GFX5-F1
#
_cell.length_a   1.000
_cell.length_b   1.000
_cell.length_c   1.000
_cell.angle_alpha   90.00
_cell.angle_beta   90.00
_cell.angle_gamma   90.00
#
_symmetry.space_group_name_H-M   'P 1'
#
loop_
_entity.id
_entity.type
_entity.pdbx_description
1 polymer ?
#
loop_
_entity_poly.entity_id
_entity_poly.type
_entity_poly.pdbx_seq_one_letter_code
_entity_poly.pdbx_strand_id
1 'polypeptide(L)'
;MDPITITLVSWFVGALTGATVTAFWDDIKSWFVSAIKSILDSINRAVEITSDATTYLLKEGGRFYKRVEVYVRNINTEKTVVKYQVEEVSSVPKEIEDQFKNKTKLKISTYST
;
A
#
# COMPACT_ATOMS: atom_id res chain seq x y z
N MET A 1 -0.89 11.18 -14.45
CA MET A 1 -1.72 10.53 -13.42
C MET A 1 -0.89 10.55 -12.16
N ASP A 2 -1.28 11.32 -11.15
CA ASP A 2 -0.55 11.41 -9.89
C ASP A 2 -1.34 10.71 -8.79
N PRO A 3 -1.17 9.40 -8.59
CA PRO A 3 -1.70 8.73 -7.41
C PRO A 3 -1.09 9.41 -6.17
N ILE A 4 -1.93 9.80 -5.21
CA ILE A 4 -1.45 10.17 -3.88
C ILE A 4 -1.06 8.85 -3.22
N THR A 5 0.21 8.49 -3.41
CA THR A 5 0.79 7.27 -2.89
C THR A 5 1.21 7.51 -1.44
N ILE A 6 0.52 6.87 -0.50
CA ILE A 6 1.03 6.73 0.87
C ILE A 6 1.81 5.42 0.91
N THR A 7 3.14 5.51 0.84
CA THR A 7 4.05 4.38 1.01
C THR A 7 4.06 3.95 2.48
N LEU A 8 3.61 2.73 2.76
CA LEU A 8 3.50 2.19 4.12
C LEU A 8 4.82 1.59 4.66
N VAL A 9 5.93 1.82 3.96
CA VAL A 9 7.23 1.25 4.34
C VAL A 9 7.69 1.90 5.65
N SER A 10 7.54 1.13 6.74
CA SER A 10 8.16 1.23 8.08
C SER A 10 7.45 2.01 9.21
N TRP A 11 6.27 2.63 9.01
CA TRP A 11 5.72 3.62 9.96
C TRP A 11 4.22 3.43 10.30
N PHE A 12 3.81 2.27 10.79
CA PHE A 12 2.57 2.19 11.61
C PHE A 12 2.69 2.99 12.93
N VAL A 13 3.87 3.56 13.19
CA VAL A 13 4.25 4.27 14.41
C VAL A 13 3.90 5.75 14.26
N GLY A 14 2.79 6.20 14.86
CA GLY A 14 2.87 7.51 15.53
C GLY A 14 1.63 8.36 15.71
N ALA A 15 0.50 8.22 15.00
CA ALA A 15 -0.44 9.35 14.99
C ALA A 15 -1.95 9.10 14.92
N LEU A 16 -2.49 7.90 15.17
CA LEU A 16 -3.96 7.74 15.20
C LEU A 16 -4.42 6.81 16.32
N THR A 17 -4.55 7.37 17.52
CA THR A 17 -5.17 6.72 18.69
C THR A 17 -6.70 6.84 18.60
N GLY A 18 -7.32 5.92 17.85
CA GLY A 18 -8.78 5.77 17.80
C GLY A 18 -9.13 4.32 17.45
N ALA A 19 -10.06 3.71 18.19
CA ALA A 19 -10.39 2.28 18.04
C ALA A 19 -10.77 1.89 16.60
N THR A 20 -11.47 2.79 15.89
CA THR A 20 -11.84 2.62 14.48
C THR A 20 -10.64 2.61 13.54
N VAL A 21 -9.65 3.46 13.80
CA VAL A 21 -8.44 3.53 12.99
C VAL A 21 -7.53 2.33 13.25
N THR A 22 -7.40 1.90 14.51
CA THR A 22 -6.67 0.68 14.85
C THR A 22 -7.28 -0.54 14.16
N ALA A 23 -8.60 -0.71 14.24
CA ALA A 23 -9.30 -1.82 13.58
C ALA A 23 -9.11 -1.80 12.05
N PHE A 24 -9.17 -0.62 11.43
CA PHE A 24 -8.90 -0.45 10.00
C PHE A 24 -7.47 -0.89 9.63
N TRP A 25 -6.48 -0.48 10.42
CA TRP A 25 -5.10 -0.87 10.17
C TRP A 25 -4.85 -2.35 10.39
N ASP A 26 -5.53 -2.98 11.35
CA ASP A 26 -5.41 -4.41 11.58
C ASP A 26 -6.04 -5.22 10.45
N ASP A 27 -7.15 -4.74 9.85
CA ASP A 27 -7.70 -5.33 8.62
C ASP A 27 -6.71 -5.24 7.45
N ILE A 28 -6.09 -4.07 7.23
CA ILE A 28 -5.06 -3.89 6.19
C ILE A 28 -3.87 -4.82 6.43
N LYS A 29 -3.40 -4.96 7.67
CA LYS A 29 -2.28 -5.87 7.99
C LYS A 29 -2.66 -7.32 7.73
N SER A 30 -3.85 -7.75 8.14
CA SER A 30 -4.35 -9.12 7.92
C SER A 30 -4.44 -9.45 6.42
N TRP A 31 -5.00 -8.51 5.65
CA TRP A 31 -5.03 -8.59 4.20
C TRP A 31 -3.62 -8.62 3.60
N PHE A 32 -2.72 -7.74 4.03
CA PHE A 32 -1.35 -7.66 3.53
C PHE A 32 -0.58 -8.98 3.72
N VAL A 33 -0.70 -9.59 4.90
CA VAL A 33 -0.08 -10.90 5.18
C VAL A 33 -0.63 -11.97 4.23
N SER A 34 -1.94 -11.96 3.99
CA SER A 34 -2.60 -12.89 3.06
C SER A 34 -2.17 -12.66 1.61
N ALA A 35 -2.07 -11.40 1.20
CA ALA A 35 -1.68 -10.99 -0.14
C ALA A 35 -0.20 -11.31 -0.42
N ILE A 36 0.70 -11.02 0.52
CA ILE A 36 2.11 -11.43 0.44
C ILE A 36 2.21 -12.94 0.35
N LYS A 37 1.49 -13.68 1.19
CA LYS A 37 1.53 -15.15 1.16
C LYS A 37 1.11 -15.67 -0.21
N SER A 38 0.01 -15.18 -0.77
CA SER A 38 -0.46 -15.51 -2.12
C SER A 38 0.61 -15.22 -3.18
N ILE A 39 1.26 -14.05 -3.11
CA ILE A 39 2.34 -13.68 -4.03
C ILE A 39 3.55 -14.60 -3.84
N LEU A 40 3.96 -14.90 -2.60
CA LEU A 40 5.09 -15.77 -2.28
C LEU A 40 4.85 -17.23 -2.63
N ASP A 41 3.60 -17.68 -2.64
CA ASP A 41 3.22 -19.02 -3.10
C ASP A 41 3.18 -19.09 -4.62
N SER A 42 3.03 -17.93 -5.31
CA SER A 42 3.08 -17.83 -6.77
C SER A 42 4.51 -17.79 -7.35
N ILE A 43 5.54 -17.61 -6.51
CA ILE A 43 6.93 -17.53 -6.96
C ILE A 43 7.66 -18.85 -6.75
N ASN A 44 8.63 -19.11 -7.61
CA ASN A 44 9.50 -20.27 -7.46
C ASN A 44 10.64 -19.93 -6.50
N ARG A 45 10.47 -20.24 -5.21
CA ARG A 45 11.45 -19.98 -4.15
C ARG A 45 12.83 -20.60 -4.37
N ALA A 46 12.96 -21.56 -5.30
CA ALA A 46 14.26 -22.13 -5.65
C ALA A 46 15.12 -21.20 -6.54
N VAL A 47 14.49 -20.26 -7.27
CA VAL A 47 15.18 -19.39 -8.25
C VAL A 47 14.75 -17.92 -8.18
N GLU A 48 13.77 -17.57 -7.35
CA GLU A 48 13.25 -16.22 -7.17
C GLU A 48 13.39 -15.78 -5.72
N ILE A 49 14.01 -14.62 -5.53
CA ILE A 49 14.17 -13.96 -4.23
C ILE A 49 13.28 -12.72 -4.17
N THR A 50 12.68 -12.48 -3.02
CA THR A 50 11.92 -11.25 -2.75
C THR A 50 12.83 -10.24 -2.08
N SER A 51 12.85 -9.01 -2.62
CA SER A 51 13.76 -7.97 -2.13
C SER A 51 13.05 -6.96 -1.23
N ASP A 52 11.82 -6.60 -1.57
CA ASP A 52 11.04 -5.61 -0.82
C ASP A 52 9.54 -5.83 -1.08
N ALA A 53 8.72 -5.53 -0.07
CA ALA A 53 7.27 -5.58 -0.13
C ALA A 53 6.69 -4.29 0.40
N THR A 54 6.08 -3.50 -0.48
CA THR A 54 5.48 -2.22 -0.13
C THR A 54 3.96 -2.30 -0.23
N THR A 55 3.27 -1.78 0.78
CA THR A 55 1.83 -1.54 0.69
C THR A 55 1.55 -0.07 0.47
N TYR A 56 0.50 0.20 -0.28
CA TYR A 56 0.00 1.52 -0.59
C TYR A 56 -1.49 1.57 -0.30
N LEU A 57 -1.92 2.71 0.22
CA LEU A 57 -3.32 3.11 0.17
C LEU A 57 -3.44 4.16 -0.93
N LEU A 58 -4.22 3.84 -1.95
CA LEU A 58 -4.46 4.65 -3.13
C LEU A 58 -5.87 5.23 -3.05
N LYS A 59 -6.03 6.46 -3.53
CA LYS A 59 -7.34 7.09 -3.68
C LYS A 59 -7.56 7.42 -5.16
N GLU A 60 -8.59 6.84 -5.76
CA GLU A 60 -9.00 7.14 -7.13
C GLU A 60 -10.43 7.67 -7.11
N GLY A 61 -10.56 8.98 -7.38
CA GLY A 61 -11.83 9.69 -7.26
C GLY A 61 -12.40 9.61 -5.84
N GLY A 62 -13.57 8.96 -5.70
CA GLY A 62 -14.26 8.74 -4.42
C GLY A 62 -13.98 7.38 -3.77
N ARG A 63 -13.13 6.54 -4.36
CA ARG A 63 -12.86 5.18 -3.90
C ARG A 63 -11.43 5.03 -3.38
N PHE A 64 -11.25 4.12 -2.43
CA PHE A 64 -9.96 3.79 -1.86
C PHE A 64 -9.56 2.38 -2.26
N TYR A 65 -8.28 2.18 -2.52
CA TYR A 65 -7.72 0.88 -2.91
C TYR A 65 -6.49 0.60 -2.06
N LYS A 66 -6.39 -0.61 -1.53
CA LYS A 66 -5.16 -1.12 -0.92
C LYS A 66 -4.39 -1.90 -1.99
N ARG A 67 -3.11 -1.57 -2.16
CA ARG A 67 -2.22 -2.21 -3.14
C ARG A 67 -0.97 -2.69 -2.45
N VAL A 68 -0.61 -3.96 -2.63
CA VAL A 68 0.70 -4.46 -2.25
C VAL A 68 1.53 -4.72 -3.50
N GLU A 69 2.79 -4.33 -3.48
CA GLU A 69 3.78 -4.62 -4.50
C GLU A 69 4.94 -5.36 -3.86
N VAL A 70 5.35 -6.47 -4.48
CA VAL A 70 6.49 -7.27 -4.08
C VAL A 70 7.45 -7.33 -5.25
N TYR A 71 8.69 -6.90 -5.00
CA TYR A 71 9.75 -6.98 -5.98
C TYR A 71 10.39 -8.36 -5.91
N VAL A 72 10.23 -9.12 -6.99
CA VAL A 72 10.75 -10.47 -7.13
C VAL A 72 11.89 -10.43 -8.14
N ARG A 73 13.08 -10.86 -7.75
CA ARG A 73 14.24 -10.99 -8.62
C ARG A 73 14.56 -12.45 -8.85
N ASN A 74 14.73 -12.83 -10.11
CA ASN A 74 15.24 -14.14 -10.48
C ASN A 74 16.76 -14.18 -10.31
N ILE A 75 17.30 -15.19 -9.60
CA ILE A 75 18.72 -15.29 -9.28
C ILE A 75 19.59 -15.70 -10.48
N ASN A 76 19.00 -16.39 -11.47
CA ASN A 76 19.73 -16.90 -12.63
C ASN A 76 19.77 -15.90 -13.78
N THR A 77 18.68 -15.16 -13.97
CA THR A 77 18.52 -14.19 -15.07
C THR A 77 18.70 -12.74 -14.63
N GLU A 78 18.84 -12.51 -13.32
CA GLU A 78 18.86 -11.19 -12.66
C GLU A 78 17.63 -10.31 -12.92
N LYS A 79 16.63 -10.84 -13.64
CA LYS A 79 15.43 -10.11 -14.03
C LYS A 79 14.56 -9.85 -12.81
N THR A 80 14.24 -8.59 -12.61
CA THR A 80 13.29 -8.15 -11.58
C THR A 80 11.91 -7.97 -12.19
N VAL A 81 10.90 -8.53 -11.52
CA VAL A 81 9.48 -8.38 -11.84
C VAL A 81 8.72 -7.95 -10.60
N VAL A 82 7.77 -7.05 -10.81
CA VAL A 82 6.88 -6.58 -9.74
C VAL A 82 5.62 -7.43 -9.76
N LYS A 83 5.40 -8.18 -8.69
CA LYS A 83 4.12 -8.86 -8.44
C LYS A 83 3.30 -7.93 -7.57
N TYR A 84 2.02 -7.74 -7.89
CA TYR A 84 1.17 -6.86 -7.09
C TYR A 84 -0.23 -7.41 -6.96
N GLN A 85 -0.91 -7.00 -5.89
CA GLN A 85 -2.32 -7.29 -5.65
C GLN A 85 -3.02 -6.01 -5.23
N VAL A 86 -4.22 -5.78 -5.74
CA VAL A 86 -5.04 -4.60 -5.47
C VAL A 86 -6.41 -5.05 -5.00
N GLU A 87 -6.95 -4.37 -3.99
CA GLU A 87 -8.30 -4.61 -3.50
C GLU A 87 -8.97 -3.28 -3.14
N GLU A 88 -10.25 -3.14 -3.47
CA GLU A 88 -11.05 -1.97 -3.09
C GLU A 88 -11.33 -1.98 -1.58
N VAL A 89 -11.25 -0.82 -0.96
CA VAL A 89 -11.52 -0.62 0.46
C VAL A 89 -12.89 0.03 0.59
N SER A 90 -13.83 -0.71 1.16
CA SER A 90 -15.24 -0.31 1.27
C SER A 90 -15.47 0.84 2.25
N SER A 91 -14.69 0.91 3.33
CA SER A 91 -14.80 1.97 4.34
C SER A 91 -13.43 2.41 4.83
N VAL A 92 -13.18 3.70 4.78
CA VAL A 92 -11.96 4.32 5.31
C VAL A 92 -12.34 5.24 6.48
N PRO A 93 -11.64 5.19 7.62
CA PRO A 93 -11.88 6.12 8.72
C PRO A 93 -11.73 7.57 8.28
N LYS A 94 -12.56 8.47 8.81
CA LYS A 94 -12.54 9.91 8.47
C LYS A 94 -11.15 10.52 8.66
N GLU A 95 -10.44 10.10 9.70
CA GLU A 95 -9.09 10.57 9.99
C GLU A 95 -8.11 10.28 8.84
N ILE A 96 -8.24 9.11 8.21
CA ILE A 96 -7.43 8.74 7.04
C ILE A 96 -7.91 9.51 5.81
N GLU A 97 -9.22 9.64 5.59
CA GLU A 97 -9.74 10.46 4.49
C GLU A 97 -9.26 11.92 4.55
N ASP A 98 -9.23 12.49 5.76
CA ASP A 98 -8.79 13.85 6.00
C ASP A 98 -7.28 14.01 5.77
N GLN A 99 -6.47 12.99 6.06
CA GLN A 99 -5.05 12.97 5.65
C GLN A 99 -4.89 13.03 4.13
N PHE A 100 -5.69 12.26 3.37
CA PHE A 100 -5.66 12.33 1.90
C PHE A 100 -6.12 13.71 1.39
N LYS A 101 -7.17 14.29 1.97
CA LYS A 101 -7.64 15.64 1.62
C LYS A 101 -6.57 16.70 1.90
N ASN A 102 -5.91 16.63 3.05
CA ASN A 102 -4.87 17.58 3.44
C ASN A 102 -3.63 17.48 2.52
N LYS A 103 -3.20 16.26 2.17
CA LYS A 103 -2.12 16.07 1.19
C LYS A 103 -2.49 16.55 -0.22
N THR A 104 -3.76 16.39 -0.62
CA THR A 104 -4.26 16.90 -1.91
C THR A 104 -4.22 18.43 -1.94
N LYS A 105 -4.66 19.11 -0.87
CA LYS A 105 -4.63 20.58 -0.76
C LYS A 105 -3.21 21.13 -0.83
N LEU A 106 -2.25 20.47 -0.18
CA LEU A 106 -0.83 20.85 -0.23
C LEU A 106 -0.27 20.73 -1.64
N LYS A 107 -0.54 19.63 -2.37
CA LYS A 107 -0.11 19.48 -3.76
C LYS A 107 -0.67 20.58 -4.66
N ILE A 108 -1.96 20.92 -4.53
CA ILE A 108 -2.59 21.98 -5.36
C ILE A 108 -1.96 23.35 -5.06
N SER A 109 -1.65 23.65 -3.79
CA SER A 109 -1.01 24.92 -3.41
C SER A 109 0.40 25.09 -3.96
N THR A 110 1.16 24.00 -4.15
CA THR A 110 2.50 24.05 -4.74
C THR A 110 2.48 24.32 -6.25
N TYR A 111 1.39 23.97 -6.94
CA TYR A 111 1.23 24.25 -8.37
C TYR A 111 0.64 25.64 -8.68
N SER A 112 0.23 26.42 -7.66
CA SER A 112 -0.36 27.74 -7.85
C SER A 112 0.55 28.92 -7.45
N THR A 113 1.86 28.71 -7.35
CA THR A 113 2.88 29.76 -7.16
C THR A 113 3.84 29.72 -8.34
#